data_AF-A0ABD0YHY4-F1
#
_entry.id   AF-A0ABD0YHY4-F1
#
_cell.length_a   1.000
_cell.length_b   1.000
_cell.length_c   1.000
_cell.angle_alpha   90.00
_cell.angle_beta   90.00
_cell.angle_gamma   90.00
#
_symmetry.space_group_name_H-M   'P 1'
#
loop_
_entity.id
_entity.type
_entity.pdbx_description
1 polymer ?
#
loop_
_entity_poly.entity_id
_entity_poly.type
_entity_poly.pdbx_seq_one_letter_code
_entity_poly.pdbx_strand_id
1 'polypeptide(L)'
;TSDRVRCCEWVRKLSSIRDDSVENCKLKNDYIQYLRIIVKTGFLHGIFLKPPPKGDLRPLPEALGRHMAKSIPELQEFGPLAPYASQTSPDGRAYVSIKRLPGYGVFCYLAVTPDGGM
;
A
#
# COMPACT_ATOMS: atom_id res chain seq x y z
N THR A 1 -11.33 2.89 -26.26
CA THR A 1 -10.66 1.63 -26.65
C THR A 1 -9.31 1.41 -25.96
N SER A 2 -8.57 2.44 -25.52
CA SER A 2 -7.29 2.29 -24.78
C SER A 2 -7.43 1.77 -23.34
N ASP A 3 -8.47 2.19 -22.60
CA ASP A 3 -8.68 1.78 -21.21
C ASP A 3 -8.95 0.29 -21.03
N ARG A 4 -9.61 -0.34 -22.01
CA ARG A 4 -9.80 -1.79 -22.00
C ARG A 4 -8.47 -2.54 -22.07
N VAL A 5 -7.55 -2.08 -22.93
CA VAL A 5 -6.22 -2.70 -23.07
C VAL A 5 -5.44 -2.60 -21.77
N ARG A 6 -5.41 -1.41 -21.16
CA ARG A 6 -4.75 -1.16 -19.87
C ARG A 6 -5.35 -2.00 -18.74
N CYS A 7 -6.67 -2.10 -18.68
CA CYS A 7 -7.35 -2.95 -17.70
C CYS A 7 -6.91 -4.41 -17.86
N CYS A 8 -6.87 -4.92 -19.10
CA CYS A 8 -6.38 -6.27 -19.38
C CYS A 8 -4.92 -6.47 -18.96
N GLU A 9 -4.03 -5.49 -19.18
CA GLU A 9 -2.64 -5.55 -18.73
C GLU A 9 -2.54 -5.66 -17.20
N TRP A 10 -3.31 -4.85 -16.48
CA TRP A 10 -3.37 -4.91 -15.02
C TRP A 10 -3.95 -6.23 -14.51
N VAL A 11 -5.03 -6.73 -15.12
CA VAL A 11 -5.59 -8.05 -14.77
C VAL A 11 -4.54 -9.15 -14.99
N ARG A 12 -3.82 -9.15 -16.11
CA ARG A 12 -2.73 -10.12 -16.36
C ARG A 12 -1.64 -10.03 -15.30
N LYS A 13 -1.21 -8.82 -14.93
CA LYS A 13 -0.20 -8.61 -13.88
C LYS A 13 -0.68 -9.18 -12.53
N LEU A 14 -1.92 -8.89 -12.14
CA LEU A 14 -2.48 -9.35 -10.87
C LEU A 14 -2.69 -10.88 -10.86
N SER A 15 -3.09 -11.47 -11.98
CA SER A 15 -3.19 -12.91 -12.12
C SER A 15 -1.84 -13.63 -12.11
N SER A 16 -0.74 -12.95 -12.46
CA SER A 16 0.61 -13.53 -12.39
C SER A 16 1.19 -13.59 -10.96
N ILE A 17 0.58 -12.89 -10.00
CA ILE A 17 1.00 -12.95 -8.59
C ILE A 17 0.56 -14.30 -8.01
N ARG A 18 1.53 -15.02 -7.44
CA ARG A 18 1.31 -16.34 -6.82
C ARG A 18 0.52 -16.19 -5.52
N ASP A 19 -0.35 -17.14 -5.25
CA ASP A 19 -1.15 -17.19 -4.00
C ASP A 19 -0.46 -18.03 -2.92
N ASP A 20 0.87 -17.94 -2.84
CA ASP A 20 1.74 -18.78 -1.99
C ASP A 20 2.07 -18.16 -0.63
N SER A 21 1.72 -16.89 -0.43
CA SER A 21 1.91 -16.17 0.84
C SER A 21 0.72 -15.28 1.16
N VAL A 22 0.50 -15.05 2.45
CA VAL A 22 -0.56 -14.15 2.94
C VAL A 22 -0.32 -12.73 2.42
N GLU A 23 0.94 -12.33 2.33
CA GLU A 23 1.39 -11.03 1.82
C GLU A 23 1.00 -10.87 0.34
N ASN A 24 1.28 -11.87 -0.51
CA ASN A 24 0.91 -11.85 -1.92
C ASN A 24 -0.61 -11.84 -2.11
N CYS A 25 -1.34 -12.66 -1.34
CA CYS A 25 -2.80 -12.69 -1.35
C CYS A 25 -3.40 -11.32 -0.98
N LYS A 26 -2.90 -10.69 0.07
CA LYS A 26 -3.34 -9.33 0.48
C LYS A 26 -3.02 -8.30 -0.60
N LEU A 27 -1.79 -8.27 -1.10
CA LEU A 27 -1.35 -7.37 -2.15
C LEU A 27 -2.24 -7.48 -3.40
N LYS A 28 -2.47 -8.71 -3.88
CA LYS A 28 -3.33 -9.00 -5.02
C LYS A 28 -4.77 -8.54 -4.77
N ASN A 29 -5.32 -8.85 -3.59
CA ASN A 29 -6.68 -8.48 -3.22
C ASN A 29 -6.89 -6.97 -3.15
N ASP A 30 -5.96 -6.22 -2.57
CA ASP A 30 -6.05 -4.76 -2.48
C ASP A 30 -6.12 -4.12 -3.86
N TYR A 31 -5.21 -4.52 -4.76
CA TYR A 31 -5.20 -4.03 -6.13
C TYR A 31 -6.43 -4.44 -6.94
N ILE A 32 -6.89 -5.70 -6.82
CA ILE A 32 -8.10 -6.18 -7.53
C ILE A 32 -9.33 -5.42 -7.06
N GLN A 33 -9.48 -5.24 -5.74
CA GLN A 33 -10.62 -4.50 -5.18
C GLN A 33 -10.62 -3.05 -5.66
N TYR A 34 -9.46 -2.38 -5.63
CA TYR A 34 -9.35 -1.02 -6.12
C TYR A 34 -9.63 -0.94 -7.63
N LEU A 35 -9.03 -1.81 -8.45
CA LEU A 35 -9.28 -1.85 -9.89
C LEU A 35 -10.77 -2.09 -10.20
N ARG A 36 -11.44 -2.96 -9.45
CA ARG A 36 -12.88 -3.21 -9.59
C ARG A 36 -13.71 -1.96 -9.33
N ILE A 37 -13.36 -1.16 -8.31
CA ILE A 37 -14.02 0.12 -8.02
C ILE A 37 -13.86 1.07 -9.20
N ILE A 38 -12.64 1.20 -9.71
CA ILE A 38 -12.31 2.09 -10.84
C ILE A 38 -13.01 1.65 -12.15
N VAL A 39 -13.07 0.35 -12.43
CA VAL A 39 -13.78 -0.14 -13.62
C VAL A 39 -15.27 0.17 -13.54
N LYS A 40 -15.87 0.13 -12.34
CA LYS A 40 -17.29 0.48 -12.14
C LYS A 40 -17.59 1.96 -12.40
N THR A 41 -16.62 2.87 -12.26
CA THR A 41 -16.81 4.29 -12.59
C THR A 41 -16.79 4.58 -14.10
N GLY A 42 -16.44 3.58 -14.92
CA GLY A 42 -16.56 3.65 -16.38
C GLY A 42 -15.33 4.16 -17.13
N PHE A 43 -14.31 4.64 -16.42
CA PHE A 43 -13.03 5.09 -16.99
C PHE A 43 -11.87 4.80 -16.02
N LEU A 44 -10.69 4.46 -16.56
CA LEU A 44 -9.51 4.27 -15.73
C LEU A 44 -8.97 5.61 -15.24
N HIS A 45 -8.53 5.67 -13.99
CA HIS A 45 -7.83 6.82 -13.43
C HIS A 45 -6.74 6.40 -12.44
N GLY A 46 -5.99 7.38 -11.94
CA GLY A 46 -4.94 7.16 -10.94
C GLY A 46 -3.80 6.30 -11.47
N ILE A 47 -3.36 5.33 -10.67
CA ILE A 47 -2.25 4.43 -11.01
C ILE A 47 -2.54 3.53 -12.23
N PHE A 48 -3.81 3.29 -12.55
CA PHE A 48 -4.22 2.40 -13.65
C PHE A 48 -4.18 3.06 -15.03
N LEU A 49 -3.96 4.38 -15.12
CA LEU A 49 -3.76 5.08 -16.40
C LEU A 49 -2.46 4.68 -17.09
N LYS A 50 -1.50 4.17 -16.32
CA LYS A 50 -0.21 3.70 -16.81
C LYS A 50 -0.17 2.16 -16.82
N PRO A 51 0.62 1.55 -17.71
CA PRO A 51 0.82 0.11 -17.68
C PRO A 51 1.40 -0.31 -16.32
N PRO A 52 1.11 -1.55 -15.86
CA PRO A 52 1.69 -2.07 -14.64
C PRO A 52 3.22 -2.09 -14.71
N PRO A 53 3.92 -1.93 -13.58
CA PRO A 53 5.37 -2.02 -13.56
C PRO A 53 5.84 -3.43 -13.93
N LYS A 54 7.03 -3.52 -14.55
CA LYS A 54 7.62 -4.80 -14.97
C LYS A 54 7.97 -5.68 -13.75
N GLY A 55 8.55 -5.09 -12.70
CA GLY A 55 8.92 -5.77 -11.46
C GLY A 55 7.76 -5.97 -10.49
N ASP A 56 8.08 -6.29 -9.24
CA ASP A 56 7.08 -6.56 -8.20
C ASP A 56 6.20 -5.35 -7.90
N LEU A 57 4.95 -5.64 -7.52
CA LEU A 57 4.05 -4.59 -7.05
C LEU A 57 4.44 -4.20 -5.63
N ARG A 58 4.41 -2.89 -5.38
CA ARG A 58 4.52 -2.34 -4.02
C ARG A 58 3.16 -2.44 -3.34
N PRO A 59 3.09 -2.39 -2.00
CA PRO A 59 1.82 -2.24 -1.30
C PRO A 59 1.00 -1.09 -1.89
N LEU A 60 -0.31 -1.32 -2.11
CA LEU A 60 -1.19 -0.35 -2.77
C LEU A 60 -1.13 1.06 -2.14
N PRO A 61 -1.10 1.23 -0.80
CA PRO A 61 -0.97 2.56 -0.20
C PRO A 61 0.29 3.30 -0.64
N GLU A 62 1.41 2.59 -0.80
CA GLU A 62 2.68 3.18 -1.26
C GLU A 62 2.60 3.62 -2.72
N ALA A 63 1.98 2.79 -3.57
CA ALA A 63 1.78 3.14 -4.97
C ALA A 63 0.89 4.38 -5.15
N LEU A 64 -0.19 4.48 -4.36
CA LEU A 64 -1.09 5.63 -4.35
C LEU A 64 -0.40 6.88 -3.80
N GLY A 65 0.32 6.77 -2.67
CA GLY A 65 1.05 7.89 -2.09
C GLY A 65 2.08 8.47 -3.04
N ARG A 66 2.86 7.63 -3.74
CA ARG A 66 3.77 8.10 -4.80
C ARG A 66 3.06 8.72 -5.99
N HIS A 67 1.89 8.21 -6.37
CA HIS A 67 1.10 8.82 -7.44
C HIS A 67 0.62 10.22 -7.04
N MET A 68 0.16 10.39 -5.79
CA MET A 68 -0.28 11.68 -5.26
C MET A 68 0.88 12.68 -5.12
N ALA A 69 2.05 12.25 -4.66
CA ALA A 69 3.24 13.10 -4.53
C ALA A 69 3.71 13.68 -5.87
N LYS A 70 3.41 13.02 -7.00
CA LYS A 70 3.68 13.58 -8.34
C LYS A 70 2.75 14.73 -8.72
N SER A 71 1.56 14.78 -8.11
CA SER A 71 0.56 15.82 -8.35
C SER A 71 0.61 16.94 -7.31
N ILE A 72 1.24 16.70 -6.16
CA ILE A 72 1.33 17.63 -5.03
C ILE A 72 2.81 17.74 -4.64
N PRO A 73 3.54 18.76 -5.14
CA PRO A 73 4.99 18.90 -4.96
C PRO A 73 5.45 18.97 -3.50
N GLU A 74 4.59 19.45 -2.60
CA GLU A 74 4.87 19.60 -1.18
C GLU A 74 4.80 18.27 -0.42
N LEU A 75 4.19 17.24 -1.03
CA LEU A 75 4.03 15.93 -0.42
C LEU A 75 5.30 15.10 -0.64
N GLN A 76 5.97 14.73 0.44
CA GLN A 76 7.13 13.84 0.37
C GLN A 76 6.77 12.49 -0.30
N GLU A 77 7.73 11.91 -1.04
CA GLU A 77 7.55 10.57 -1.60
C GLU A 77 7.19 9.57 -0.50
N PHE A 78 6.04 8.93 -0.66
CA PHE A 78 5.60 7.89 0.25
C PHE A 78 6.41 6.62 0.01
N GLY A 79 7.16 6.15 1.00
CA GLY A 79 7.78 4.82 0.98
C GLY A 79 8.91 4.63 1.99
N PRO A 80 9.43 3.39 2.07
CA PRO A 80 8.61 2.19 2.25
C PRO A 80 7.70 2.38 3.49
N LEU A 81 6.61 1.61 3.59
CA LEU A 81 5.93 1.44 4.88
C LEU A 81 6.91 0.72 5.82
N ALA A 82 7.83 1.48 6.40
CA ALA A 82 8.65 1.09 7.52
C ALA A 82 7.90 1.58 8.76
N PRO A 83 6.99 0.79 9.34
CA PRO A 83 6.68 1.00 10.75
C PRO A 83 8.02 0.86 11.47
N TYR A 84 8.62 1.99 11.84
CA TYR A 84 9.76 1.99 12.74
C TYR A 84 9.21 1.51 14.07
N ALA A 85 9.16 0.20 14.33
CA ALA A 85 9.05 -0.26 15.71
C ALA A 85 10.27 0.28 16.44
N SER A 86 10.09 1.40 17.13
CA SER A 86 11.14 2.10 17.85
C SER A 86 11.57 1.24 19.04
N GLN A 87 10.60 0.59 19.69
CA GLN A 87 10.79 -0.31 20.81
C GLN A 87 9.65 -1.32 20.84
N THR A 88 10.00 -2.58 21.08
CA THR A 88 9.07 -3.65 21.44
C THR A 88 9.41 -4.09 22.85
N SER A 89 8.43 -4.35 23.70
CA SER A 89 8.66 -4.94 25.01
C SER A 89 9.28 -6.34 24.87
N PRO A 90 10.08 -6.82 25.85
CA PRO A 90 10.72 -8.15 25.77
C PRO A 90 9.76 -9.31 25.55
N ASP A 91 8.50 -9.17 25.97
CA ASP A 91 7.42 -10.14 25.82
C ASP A 91 6.64 -10.01 24.49
N GLY A 92 6.98 -9.04 23.64
CA GLY A 92 6.30 -8.77 22.37
C GLY A 92 4.92 -8.13 22.49
N ARG A 93 4.46 -7.79 23.71
CA ARG A 93 3.07 -7.37 23.98
C ARG A 93 2.80 -5.90 23.77
N ALA A 94 3.84 -5.07 23.83
CA ALA A 94 3.78 -3.65 23.55
C ALA A 94 4.76 -3.28 22.45
N TYR A 95 4.33 -2.42 21.54
CA TYR A 95 5.23 -1.80 20.58
C TYR A 95 4.91 -0.32 20.38
N VAL A 96 5.97 0.46 20.23
CA VAL A 96 5.93 1.89 19.92
C VAL A 96 6.51 2.06 18.52
N SER A 97 5.78 2.76 17.65
CA SER A 97 6.28 3.21 16.35
C SER A 97 6.32 4.72 16.25
N ILE A 98 7.47 5.27 15.83
CA ILE A 98 7.70 6.72 15.75
C ILE A 98 8.19 7.06 14.35
N LYS A 99 7.45 7.94 13.66
CA LYS A 99 7.85 8.53 12.39
C LYS A 99 8.04 10.03 12.56
N ARG A 100 9.25 10.53 12.32
CA ARG A 100 9.52 11.97 12.28
C ARG A 100 8.88 12.60 11.03
N LEU A 101 8.26 13.76 11.20
CA LEU A 101 7.72 14.61 10.14
C LEU A 101 8.58 15.89 10.11
N PRO A 102 9.54 16.01 9.18
CA PRO A 102 10.46 17.14 9.15
C PRO A 102 9.71 18.49 9.11
N GLY A 103 9.95 19.34 10.10
CA GLY A 103 9.32 20.67 10.22
C GLY A 103 7.92 20.69 10.85
N TYR A 104 7.28 19.54 11.08
CA TYR A 104 5.88 19.47 11.54
C TYR A 104 5.67 18.65 12.83
N GLY A 105 6.64 17.80 13.22
CA GLY A 105 6.60 17.07 14.49
C GLY A 105 6.87 15.57 14.35
N VAL A 106 6.16 14.75 15.11
CA VAL A 106 6.28 13.28 15.09
C VAL A 106 4.90 12.64 15.04
N PHE A 107 4.80 11.55 14.29
CA PHE A 107 3.65 10.64 14.33
C PHE A 107 4.01 9.44 15.18
N CYS A 108 3.28 9.22 16.27
CA CYS A 108 3.53 8.14 17.23
C CYS A 108 2.34 7.18 17.28
N TYR A 109 2.61 5.89 17.20
CA TYR A 109 1.64 4.82 17.42
C TYR A 109 2.12 3.94 18.58
N LEU A 110 1.23 3.69 19.55
CA LEU A 110 1.45 2.76 20.64
C LEU A 110 0.34 1.72 20.58
N ALA A 111 0.72 0.45 20.57
CA ALA A 111 -0.20 -0.64 20.82
C ALA A 111 0.28 -1.44 22.02
N VAL A 112 -0.67 -1.79 22.89
CA VAL A 112 -0.48 -2.66 24.04
C VAL A 112 -1.54 -3.74 23.94
N THR A 113 -1.09 -4.99 23.92
CA THR A 113 -1.99 -6.14 23.98
C THR A 113 -2.32 -6.37 25.44
N PRO A 114 -3.61 -6.36 25.86
CA PRO A 114 -3.95 -6.74 27.22
C PRO A 114 -3.52 -8.18 27.46
N ASP A 115 -3.19 -8.51 28.70
CA ASP A 115 -2.99 -9.90 29.10
C ASP A 115 -4.28 -10.66 28.79
N GLY A 116 -4.23 -11.51 27.78
CA GLY A 116 -5.24 -12.54 27.53
C GLY A 116 -5.12 -13.59 28.63
N GLY A 117 -5.51 -13.23 29.85
CA GLY A 117 -5.79 -14.19 30.90
C GLY A 117 -7.01 -14.99 30.49
N MET A 118 -6.81 -16.29 30.28
CA MET A 118 -7.86 -17.28 30.49
C MET A 118 -8.32 -17.23 31.94
#